data_AF-A0A815N7T4-F1
#
_entry.id   AF-A0A815N7T4-F1
#
_cell.length_a   1.000
_cell.length_b   1.000
_cell.length_c   1.000
_cell.angle_alpha   90.00
_cell.angle_beta   90.00
_cell.angle_gamma   90.00
#
_symmetry.space_group_name_H-M   'P 1'
#
loop_
_entity.id
_entity.type
_entity.pdbx_description
1 polymer ?
#
loop_
_entity_poly.entity_id
_entity_poly.type
_entity_poly.pdbx_seq_one_letter_code
_entity_poly.pdbx_strand_id
1 'polypeptide(L)'
;FEQIHKKILKTSDFVAWEHEKYSWSKLPAFTLSHFNSSKTCSHSSISDIRDDVDLTSIERNYQYISDALIRLIFNKTDINLSIIDQNFLLSDQQSEYDQLTFTKQWLTFLTNYSRSPSLLTKTHPIVLALEQYAHRYLTNVIKTTIRPNKKDPEFVFFDGDDDQGRLLYVYRIKPAIFDLVLAIFIAAYLGIVYMIAAHWSTILNILLRYKSVTNMFSSSSSSQYGAYKRKIN
;
A
#
# COMPACT_ATOMS: atom_id res chain seq x y z
N PHE A 1 6.59 24.86 24.40
CA PHE A 1 5.95 25.19 23.10
C PHE A 1 6.47 26.53 22.63
N GLU A 2 6.61 26.71 21.32
CA GLU A 2 6.96 28.01 20.74
C GLU A 2 5.74 28.49 19.93
N GLN A 3 5.27 29.70 20.20
CA GLN A 3 4.20 30.33 19.43
C GLN A 3 4.85 31.06 18.26
N ILE A 4 4.55 30.63 17.03
CA ILE A 4 5.20 31.18 15.85
C ILE A 4 4.18 32.00 15.07
N HIS A 5 4.49 33.28 14.90
CA HIS A 5 3.75 34.19 14.04
C HIS A 5 4.65 34.61 12.87
N LYS A 6 4.37 34.08 11.68
CA LYS A 6 5.17 34.34 10.48
C LYS A 6 4.46 35.31 9.55
N LYS A 7 5.20 36.32 9.07
CA LYS A 7 4.71 37.24 8.04
C LYS A 7 4.50 36.47 6.73
N ILE A 8 3.31 36.56 6.16
CA ILE A 8 2.93 35.81 4.96
C ILE A 8 3.75 36.25 3.75
N LEU A 9 4.31 35.28 3.03
CA LEU A 9 4.83 35.47 1.68
C LEU A 9 3.70 35.20 0.68
N LYS A 10 3.28 36.20 -0.10
CA LYS A 10 2.13 36.07 -1.03
C LYS A 10 2.46 35.34 -2.34
N THR A 11 3.72 34.98 -2.56
CA THR A 11 4.22 34.44 -3.84
C THR A 11 4.36 32.93 -3.88
N SER A 12 4.25 32.24 -2.75
CA SER A 12 4.36 30.78 -2.71
C SER A 12 3.00 30.11 -2.84
N ASP A 13 2.85 29.25 -3.84
CA ASP A 13 1.63 28.45 -4.04
C ASP A 13 1.45 27.37 -2.95
N PHE A 14 2.56 26.92 -2.35
CA PHE A 14 2.54 25.98 -1.24
C PHE A 14 2.67 26.72 0.10
N VAL A 15 1.68 26.49 0.96
CA VAL A 15 1.64 26.97 2.34
C VAL A 15 1.77 25.78 3.27
N ALA A 16 2.82 25.81 4.08
CA ALA A 16 3.22 24.65 4.87
C ALA A 16 2.58 24.62 6.27
N TRP A 17 2.13 25.79 6.78
CA TRP A 17 1.40 25.90 8.04
C TRP A 17 -0.03 26.41 7.84
N GLU A 18 -0.99 25.84 8.56
CA GLU A 18 -2.41 26.16 8.39
C GLU A 18 -2.74 27.64 8.71
N HIS A 19 -2.10 28.24 9.73
CA HIS A 19 -2.35 29.65 10.08
C HIS A 19 -2.00 30.62 8.94
N GLU A 20 -1.03 30.28 8.09
CA GLU A 20 -0.69 31.11 6.92
C GLU A 20 -1.87 31.14 5.92
N LYS A 21 -2.63 30.03 5.79
CA LYS A 21 -3.85 29.97 4.96
C LYS A 21 -4.95 30.87 5.49
N TYR A 22 -5.20 30.84 6.81
CA TYR A 22 -6.18 31.71 7.46
C TYR A 22 -5.79 33.19 7.39
N SER A 23 -4.48 33.47 7.39
CA SER A 23 -3.99 34.83 7.25
C SER A 23 -4.26 35.41 5.85
N TRP A 24 -4.34 34.58 4.79
CA TRP A 24 -4.81 35.02 3.46
C TRP A 24 -6.26 35.50 3.45
N SER A 25 -7.14 34.89 4.25
CA SER A 25 -8.52 35.32 4.42
C SER A 25 -8.68 36.44 5.46
N LYS A 26 -7.56 37.03 5.93
CA LYS A 26 -7.52 38.07 6.97
C LYS A 26 -8.13 37.62 8.29
N LEU A 27 -8.12 36.31 8.57
CA LEU A 27 -8.54 35.78 9.85
C LEU A 27 -7.34 35.69 10.80
N PRO A 28 -7.48 36.12 12.07
CA PRO A 28 -6.45 35.89 13.06
C PRO A 28 -6.34 34.39 13.31
N ALA A 29 -5.13 33.85 13.17
CA ALA A 29 -4.85 32.44 13.37
C ALA A 29 -3.47 32.28 14.00
N PHE A 30 -3.30 31.20 14.75
CA PHE A 30 -2.02 30.80 15.32
C PHE A 30 -1.85 29.28 15.14
N THR A 31 -0.61 28.82 15.08
CA THR A 31 -0.28 27.39 15.13
C THR A 31 0.56 27.13 16.37
N LEU A 32 0.14 26.15 17.16
CA LEU A 32 0.92 25.62 18.27
C LEU A 32 1.72 24.43 17.74
N SER A 33 3.04 24.54 17.73
CA SER A 33 3.92 23.47 17.26
C SER A 33 5.19 23.38 18.10
N HIS A 34 5.82 22.21 18.05
CA HIS A 34 7.14 21.99 18.66
C HIS A 34 8.28 22.48 17.76
N PHE A 35 8.04 22.62 16.45
CA PHE A 35 9.07 22.95 15.47
C PHE A 35 9.11 24.44 15.16
N ASN A 36 10.32 25.01 15.08
CA ASN A 36 10.50 26.42 14.71
C ASN A 36 10.26 26.70 13.21
N SER A 37 10.40 25.69 12.35
CA SER A 37 10.25 25.84 10.89
C SER A 37 9.43 24.72 10.31
N SER A 38 8.60 25.06 9.32
CA SER A 38 7.77 24.08 8.61
C SER A 38 8.55 23.16 7.68
N LYS A 39 9.81 23.47 7.35
CA LYS A 39 10.64 22.70 6.41
C LYS A 39 11.51 21.64 7.11
N THR A 40 11.25 21.34 8.38
CA THR A 40 12.00 20.32 9.10
C THR A 40 11.69 18.93 8.53
N CYS A 41 12.74 18.16 8.23
CA CYS A 41 12.62 16.83 7.62
C CYS A 41 11.83 15.85 8.50
N SER A 42 11.80 16.06 9.82
CA SER A 42 11.04 15.27 10.79
C SER A 42 9.52 15.30 10.58
N HIS A 43 8.97 16.27 9.83
CA HIS A 43 7.52 16.39 9.60
C HIS A 43 6.97 15.38 8.58
N SER A 44 7.83 14.74 7.78
CA SER A 44 7.39 13.90 6.65
C SER A 44 8.23 12.64 6.50
N SER A 45 8.56 11.98 7.62
CA SER A 45 9.29 10.72 7.59
C SER A 45 8.34 9.53 7.53
N ILE A 46 8.63 8.55 6.68
CA ILE A 46 7.93 7.25 6.66
C ILE A 46 8.27 6.39 7.88
N SER A 47 9.32 6.77 8.62
CA SER A 47 9.83 6.09 9.81
C SER A 47 9.19 6.60 11.11
N ASP A 48 8.02 7.23 11.04
CA ASP A 48 7.27 7.63 12.24
C ASP A 48 6.79 6.36 12.96
N ILE A 49 7.32 6.12 14.16
CA ILE A 49 7.06 4.93 14.97
C ILE A 49 6.51 5.38 16.31
N ARG A 50 5.50 4.65 16.80
CA ARG A 50 4.87 4.88 18.09
C ARG A 50 5.88 5.02 19.24
N ASP A 51 6.92 4.19 19.24
CA ASP A 51 7.86 4.05 20.36
C ASP A 51 8.73 5.30 20.58
N ASP A 52 8.81 6.21 19.59
CA ASP A 52 9.52 7.48 19.71
C ASP A 52 8.71 8.53 20.51
N VAL A 53 7.43 8.25 20.79
CA VAL A 53 6.51 9.21 21.42
C VAL A 53 6.49 9.04 22.94
N ASP A 54 6.98 10.05 23.65
CA ASP A 54 6.92 10.11 25.12
C ASP A 54 5.51 10.50 25.61
N LEU A 55 4.88 9.58 26.35
CA LEU A 55 3.54 9.74 26.93
C LEU A 55 3.48 10.89 27.94
N THR A 56 4.54 11.08 28.74
CA THR A 56 4.56 12.14 29.78
C THR A 56 4.55 13.53 29.16
N SER A 57 5.22 13.66 28.01
CA SER A 57 5.22 14.89 27.23
C SER A 57 3.83 15.23 26.69
N ILE A 58 3.08 14.24 26.18
CA ILE A 58 1.70 14.42 25.70
C ILE A 58 0.79 14.82 26.86
N GLU A 59 0.99 14.22 28.03
CA GLU A 59 0.20 14.50 29.22
C GLU A 59 0.30 15.97 29.63
N ARG A 60 1.54 16.40 29.84
CA ARG A 60 1.85 17.79 30.15
C ARG A 60 1.29 18.75 29.09
N ASN A 61 1.38 18.36 27.83
CA ASN A 61 0.89 19.15 26.70
C ASN A 61 -0.63 19.30 26.72
N TYR A 62 -1.39 18.25 27.02
CA TYR A 62 -2.85 18.36 27.13
C TYR A 62 -3.23 19.31 28.26
N GLN A 63 -2.54 19.23 29.42
CA GLN A 63 -2.85 20.04 30.60
C GLN A 63 -2.65 21.52 30.32
N TYR A 64 -1.56 21.88 29.63
CA TYR A 64 -1.33 23.27 29.24
C TYR A 64 -2.35 23.77 28.21
N ILE A 65 -2.76 22.92 27.26
CA ILE A 65 -3.76 23.31 26.25
C ILE A 65 -5.12 23.50 26.90
N SER A 66 -5.54 22.60 27.81
CA SER A 66 -6.82 22.72 28.49
C SER A 66 -6.86 23.94 29.42
N ASP A 67 -5.79 24.20 30.19
CA ASP A 67 -5.66 25.40 31.02
C ASP A 67 -5.75 26.68 30.19
N ALA A 68 -4.99 26.75 29.09
CA ALA A 68 -5.02 27.89 28.18
C ALA A 68 -6.41 28.11 27.56
N LEU A 69 -7.11 27.03 27.19
CA LEU A 69 -8.44 27.08 26.60
C LEU A 69 -9.49 27.57 27.61
N ILE A 70 -9.46 27.07 28.84
CA ILE A 70 -10.35 27.51 29.92
C ILE A 70 -10.15 29.01 30.19
N ARG A 71 -8.89 29.46 30.31
CA ARG A 71 -8.56 30.89 30.49
C ARG A 71 -9.08 31.73 29.33
N LEU A 72 -8.98 31.22 28.10
CA LEU A 72 -9.49 31.90 26.91
C LEU A 72 -11.02 32.01 26.91
N ILE A 73 -11.74 30.94 27.23
CA ILE A 73 -13.21 30.93 27.28
C ILE A 73 -13.73 31.90 28.35
N PHE A 74 -13.15 31.87 29.54
CA PHE A 74 -13.59 32.72 30.64
C PHE A 74 -12.98 34.13 30.60
N ASN A 75 -12.06 34.39 29.67
CA ASN A 75 -11.32 35.65 29.53
C ASN A 75 -10.77 36.18 30.87
N LYS A 76 -10.22 35.27 31.69
CA LYS A 76 -9.65 35.60 32.99
C LYS A 76 -8.30 34.93 33.12
N THR A 77 -7.28 35.74 33.34
CA THR A 77 -5.90 35.28 33.55
C THR A 77 -5.65 34.77 34.95
N ASP A 78 -6.42 35.23 35.93
CA ASP A 78 -6.13 35.01 37.35
C ASP A 78 -7.01 33.90 37.96
N ILE A 79 -7.69 33.12 37.13
CA ILE A 79 -8.40 31.93 37.63
C ILE A 79 -7.35 30.99 38.21
N ASN A 80 -7.52 30.63 39.48
CA ASN A 80 -6.78 29.52 40.05
C ASN A 80 -7.42 28.22 39.55
N LEU A 81 -6.86 27.64 38.49
CA LEU A 81 -7.37 26.39 37.91
C LEU A 81 -7.14 25.17 38.79
N SER A 82 -6.40 25.28 39.90
CA SER A 82 -6.35 24.22 40.91
C SER A 82 -7.72 23.99 41.59
N ILE A 83 -8.69 24.90 41.40
CA ILE A 83 -10.07 24.75 41.92
C ILE A 83 -10.96 24.01 40.91
N ILE A 84 -10.67 24.15 39.62
CA ILE A 84 -11.22 23.29 38.55
C ILE A 84 -10.38 22.00 38.49
N ASP A 85 -9.98 21.53 39.67
CA ASP A 85 -8.97 20.51 39.85
C ASP A 85 -9.36 19.29 39.03
N GLN A 86 -8.33 18.63 38.52
CA GLN A 86 -8.29 17.48 37.61
C GLN A 86 -9.28 16.34 37.94
N ASN A 87 -9.89 16.41 39.12
CA ASN A 87 -10.99 15.59 39.56
C ASN A 87 -12.30 15.88 38.83
N PHE A 88 -12.81 17.09 38.57
CA PHE A 88 -14.23 17.22 38.13
C PHE A 88 -14.60 16.63 36.75
N LEU A 89 -13.65 16.52 35.81
CA LEU A 89 -13.87 15.79 34.54
C LEU A 89 -13.63 14.27 34.65
N LEU A 90 -13.09 13.81 35.79
CA LEU A 90 -12.70 12.44 36.11
C LEU A 90 -13.24 12.00 37.50
N SER A 91 -14.23 12.70 38.06
CA SER A 91 -14.57 12.68 39.51
C SER A 91 -15.43 11.51 39.92
N ASP A 92 -15.26 10.39 39.24
CA ASP A 92 -15.56 9.09 39.81
C ASP A 92 -14.26 8.29 39.81
N GLN A 93 -13.40 8.64 40.78
CA GLN A 93 -12.37 7.75 41.34
C GLN A 93 -11.43 7.06 40.35
N GLN A 94 -10.69 7.81 39.54
CA GLN A 94 -9.66 7.24 38.69
C GLN A 94 -8.28 7.81 39.01
N SER A 95 -7.35 6.90 39.31
CA SER A 95 -5.99 7.21 39.78
C SER A 95 -5.15 7.82 38.64
N GLU A 96 -4.01 8.45 38.95
CA GLU A 96 -3.01 8.91 37.97
C GLU A 96 -2.67 7.83 36.91
N TYR A 97 -2.71 6.56 37.31
CA TYR A 97 -2.57 5.39 36.45
C TYR A 97 -3.63 5.26 35.34
N ASP A 98 -4.85 5.75 35.53
CA ASP A 98 -5.94 5.66 34.56
C ASP A 98 -5.79 6.71 33.44
N GLN A 99 -5.23 7.89 33.72
CA GLN A 99 -5.00 8.93 32.71
C GLN A 99 -3.88 8.53 31.73
N LEU A 100 -2.79 7.98 32.28
CA LEU A 100 -1.70 7.39 31.49
C LEU A 100 -2.21 6.20 30.65
N THR A 101 -3.14 5.42 31.20
CA THR A 101 -3.77 4.32 30.47
C THR A 101 -4.66 4.84 29.34
N PHE A 102 -5.45 5.88 29.58
CA PHE A 102 -6.29 6.53 28.56
C PHE A 102 -5.48 7.11 27.40
N THR A 103 -4.44 7.89 27.71
CA THR A 103 -3.56 8.48 26.68
C THR A 103 -2.87 7.39 25.88
N LYS A 104 -2.39 6.33 26.54
CA LYS A 104 -1.80 5.16 25.88
C LYS A 104 -2.79 4.45 24.96
N GLN A 105 -4.04 4.24 25.40
CA GLN A 105 -5.10 3.61 24.60
C GLN A 105 -5.41 4.41 23.34
N TRP A 106 -5.60 5.73 23.48
CA TRP A 106 -5.83 6.61 22.34
C TRP A 106 -4.64 6.65 21.38
N LEU A 107 -3.42 6.69 21.91
CA LEU A 107 -2.23 6.58 21.07
C LEU A 107 -2.26 5.26 20.30
N THR A 108 -2.61 4.13 20.93
CA THR A 108 -2.68 2.80 20.25
C THR A 108 -3.71 2.79 19.15
N PHE A 109 -4.87 3.32 19.47
CA PHE A 109 -5.95 3.45 18.51
C PHE A 109 -5.53 4.30 17.31
N LEU A 110 -4.96 5.49 17.53
CA LEU A 110 -4.55 6.40 16.45
C LEU A 110 -3.37 5.88 15.61
N THR A 111 -2.49 5.07 16.19
CA THR A 111 -1.37 4.46 15.43
C THR A 111 -1.79 3.25 14.61
N ASN A 112 -2.89 2.58 14.97
CA ASN A 112 -3.34 1.38 14.28
C ASN A 112 -4.07 1.66 12.96
N TYR A 113 -4.54 2.88 12.74
CA TYR A 113 -5.26 3.27 11.53
C TYR A 113 -4.49 4.30 10.72
N SER A 114 -4.64 4.26 9.40
CA SER A 114 -4.07 5.26 8.50
C SER A 114 -4.80 6.60 8.65
N ARG A 115 -4.04 7.70 8.71
CA ARG A 115 -4.56 9.05 8.98
C ARG A 115 -4.60 9.94 7.73
N SER A 116 -4.35 9.37 6.55
CA SER A 116 -4.34 10.15 5.31
C SER A 116 -5.74 10.70 5.02
N PRO A 117 -5.89 12.00 4.66
CA PRO A 117 -7.20 12.59 4.35
C PRO A 117 -8.00 11.83 3.29
N SER A 118 -7.30 11.18 2.33
CA SER A 118 -7.94 10.37 1.29
C SER A 118 -8.57 9.09 1.81
N LEU A 119 -8.04 8.53 2.90
CA LEU A 119 -8.49 7.27 3.51
C LEU A 119 -9.54 7.49 4.61
N LEU A 120 -9.70 8.74 5.06
CA LEU A 120 -10.70 9.15 6.05
C LEU A 120 -12.09 9.26 5.39
N THR A 121 -12.72 8.10 5.18
CA THR A 121 -14.13 8.03 4.80
C THR A 121 -15.04 8.41 5.97
N LYS A 122 -16.33 8.69 5.69
CA LYS A 122 -17.31 9.07 6.73
C LYS A 122 -17.53 7.98 7.79
N THR A 123 -17.25 6.73 7.44
CA THR A 123 -17.40 5.55 8.29
C THR A 123 -16.07 5.08 8.87
N HIS A 124 -15.00 5.87 8.72
CA HIS A 124 -13.69 5.51 9.24
C HIS A 124 -13.75 5.36 10.77
N PRO A 125 -13.14 4.31 11.36
CA PRO A 125 -13.23 4.01 12.78
C PRO A 125 -12.76 5.17 13.66
N ILE A 126 -11.71 5.91 13.26
CA ILE A 126 -11.28 7.12 13.99
C ILE A 126 -12.41 8.16 14.08
N VAL A 127 -13.12 8.42 12.99
CA VAL A 127 -14.18 9.44 12.95
C VAL A 127 -15.36 9.02 13.82
N LEU A 128 -15.71 7.73 13.80
CA LEU A 128 -16.77 7.17 14.65
C LEU A 128 -16.39 7.18 16.13
N ALA A 129 -15.14 6.80 16.47
CA ALA A 129 -14.67 6.83 17.85
C ALA A 129 -14.64 8.25 18.41
N LEU A 130 -14.18 9.23 17.63
CA LEU A 130 -14.19 10.64 18.02
C LEU A 130 -15.62 11.17 18.19
N GLU A 131 -16.54 10.80 17.31
CA GLU A 131 -17.97 11.15 17.43
C GLU A 131 -18.57 10.57 18.72
N GLN A 132 -18.36 9.28 18.97
CA GLN A 132 -18.86 8.61 20.19
C GLN A 132 -18.29 9.24 21.46
N TYR A 133 -16.99 9.53 21.45
CA TYR A 133 -16.35 10.18 22.60
C TYR A 133 -16.85 11.62 22.78
N ALA A 134 -17.01 12.39 21.71
CA ALA A 134 -17.57 13.72 21.76
C ALA A 134 -19.02 13.71 22.30
N HIS A 135 -19.87 12.78 21.86
CA HIS A 135 -21.25 12.64 22.36
C HIS A 135 -21.33 12.32 23.84
N ARG A 136 -20.30 11.71 24.43
CA ARG A 136 -20.26 11.47 25.88
C ARG A 136 -20.21 12.77 26.69
N TYR A 137 -19.59 13.81 26.14
CA TYR A 137 -19.35 15.08 26.86
C TYR A 137 -20.11 16.28 26.26
N LEU A 138 -20.55 16.20 25.00
CA LEU A 138 -21.20 17.27 24.26
C LEU A 138 -22.59 16.82 23.80
N THR A 139 -23.57 17.71 23.89
CA THR A 139 -24.96 17.42 23.52
C THR A 139 -25.20 17.43 22.01
N ASN A 140 -24.54 18.32 21.27
CA ASN A 140 -24.72 18.50 19.82
C ASN A 140 -23.38 18.34 19.08
N VAL A 141 -23.13 17.14 18.53
CA VAL A 141 -21.96 16.86 17.68
C VAL A 141 -22.42 16.71 16.24
N ILE A 142 -21.85 17.50 15.32
CA ILE A 142 -22.19 17.49 13.89
C ILE A 142 -20.93 17.20 13.09
N LYS A 143 -20.99 16.21 12.19
CA LYS A 143 -19.92 15.94 11.23
C LYS A 143 -20.01 16.92 10.07
N THR A 144 -18.97 17.73 9.88
CA THR A 144 -18.87 18.62 8.73
C THR A 144 -17.69 18.21 7.86
N THR A 145 -17.94 18.02 6.57
CA THR A 145 -16.87 17.78 5.59
C THR A 145 -16.43 19.11 5.03
N ILE A 146 -15.20 19.53 5.34
CA ILE A 146 -14.62 20.75 4.78
C ILE A 146 -14.13 20.45 3.37
N ARG A 147 -14.63 21.20 2.38
CA ARG A 147 -14.14 21.09 1.01
C ARG A 147 -12.83 21.86 0.87
N PRO A 148 -11.80 21.30 0.20
CA PRO A 148 -10.58 22.04 -0.07
C PRO A 148 -10.88 23.29 -0.90
N ASN A 149 -10.17 24.38 -0.58
CA ASN A 149 -10.33 25.64 -1.30
C ASN A 149 -9.72 25.51 -2.71
N LYS A 150 -10.40 26.02 -3.74
CA LYS A 150 -9.92 25.98 -5.14
C LYS A 150 -8.56 26.66 -5.34
N LYS A 151 -8.18 27.56 -4.43
CA LYS A 151 -6.90 28.26 -4.47
C LYS A 151 -5.72 27.38 -4.01
N ASP A 152 -5.99 26.30 -3.29
CA ASP A 152 -4.95 25.36 -2.86
C ASP A 152 -4.54 24.49 -4.05
N PRO A 153 -3.26 24.09 -4.16
CA PRO A 153 -2.82 23.20 -5.23
C PRO A 153 -3.60 21.87 -5.17
N GLU A 154 -4.09 21.42 -6.33
CA GLU A 154 -4.78 20.13 -6.44
C GLU A 154 -3.78 18.98 -6.24
N PHE A 155 -3.94 18.23 -5.15
CA PHE A 155 -3.19 17.00 -4.91
C PHE A 155 -3.97 15.83 -5.48
N VAL A 156 -3.39 15.17 -6.50
CA VAL A 156 -3.85 13.86 -6.94
C VAL A 156 -3.09 12.84 -6.12
N PHE A 157 -3.77 12.27 -5.12
CA PHE A 157 -3.21 11.12 -4.41
C PHE A 157 -3.29 9.91 -5.33
N PHE A 158 -2.20 9.15 -5.38
CA PHE A 158 -2.21 7.85 -6.04
C PHE A 158 -3.03 6.91 -5.19
N ASP A 159 -4.33 6.78 -5.50
CA ASP A 159 -5.15 5.74 -4.89
C ASP A 159 -4.55 4.38 -5.27
N GLY A 160 -4.21 3.61 -4.27
CA GLY A 160 -3.42 2.40 -4.42
C GLY A 160 -3.88 1.27 -3.54
N ASP A 161 -5.03 1.46 -2.90
CA ASP A 161 -5.56 0.58 -1.88
C ASP A 161 -7.06 0.42 -2.14
N ASP A 162 -7.40 -0.05 -3.35
CA ASP A 162 -8.56 -0.94 -3.44
C ASP A 162 -8.28 -2.07 -2.43
N ASP A 163 -9.29 -2.53 -1.67
CA ASP A 163 -9.21 -3.53 -0.59
C ASP A 163 -8.42 -4.84 -0.92
N GLN A 164 -7.97 -5.00 -2.16
CA GLN A 164 -7.20 -6.13 -2.67
C GLN A 164 -5.68 -5.87 -2.77
N GLY A 165 -5.20 -4.66 -2.43
CA GLY A 165 -3.79 -4.28 -2.50
C GLY A 165 -3.24 -4.25 -3.94
N ARG A 166 -2.19 -3.46 -4.16
CA ARG A 166 -1.49 -3.48 -5.46
C ARG A 166 -0.78 -4.81 -5.64
N LEU A 167 -1.12 -5.52 -6.72
CA LEU A 167 -0.42 -6.74 -7.12
C LEU A 167 1.02 -6.42 -7.52
N LEU A 168 1.97 -6.79 -6.66
CA LEU A 168 3.39 -6.76 -6.99
C LEU A 168 3.74 -7.99 -7.84
N TYR A 169 3.79 -7.82 -9.16
CA TYR A 169 4.24 -8.89 -10.05
C TYR A 169 5.77 -9.05 -9.96
N VAL A 170 6.22 -10.11 -9.28
CA VAL A 170 7.64 -10.49 -9.24
C VAL A 170 7.91 -11.50 -10.34
N TYR A 171 8.41 -11.02 -11.47
CA TYR A 171 8.85 -11.90 -12.56
C TYR A 171 10.34 -12.23 -12.42
N ARG A 172 10.68 -13.52 -12.48
CA ARG A 172 12.08 -13.94 -12.64
C ARG A 172 12.54 -13.60 -14.05
N ILE A 173 13.49 -12.68 -14.17
CA ILE A 173 14.05 -12.23 -15.46
C ILE A 173 14.77 -13.40 -16.16
N LYS A 174 14.81 -13.35 -17.49
CA LYS A 174 15.26 -14.40 -18.42
C LYS A 174 16.46 -15.21 -17.89
N PRO A 175 16.26 -16.47 -17.50
CA PRO A 175 17.39 -17.36 -17.25
C PRO A 175 18.09 -17.65 -18.58
N ALA A 176 19.43 -17.61 -18.61
CA ALA A 176 20.27 -17.94 -19.76
C ALA A 176 20.11 -19.39 -20.29
N ILE A 177 19.25 -20.17 -19.63
CA ILE A 177 18.88 -21.55 -19.95
C ILE A 177 18.17 -21.64 -21.31
N PHE A 178 17.42 -20.61 -21.73
CA PHE A 178 16.68 -20.66 -22.99
C PHE A 178 17.60 -20.81 -24.20
N ASP A 179 18.70 -20.04 -24.23
CA ASP A 179 19.65 -20.07 -25.34
C ASP A 179 20.46 -21.38 -25.36
N LEU A 180 20.83 -21.90 -24.18
CA LEU A 180 21.50 -23.20 -24.06
C LEU A 180 20.60 -24.35 -24.55
N VAL A 181 19.33 -24.34 -24.17
CA VAL A 181 18.36 -25.35 -24.63
C VAL A 181 18.15 -25.24 -26.13
N LEU A 182 18.05 -24.03 -26.69
CA LEU A 182 17.94 -23.80 -28.13
C LEU A 182 19.18 -24.32 -28.88
N ALA A 183 20.38 -24.06 -28.37
CA ALA A 183 21.63 -24.53 -28.96
C ALA A 183 21.71 -26.07 -28.97
N ILE A 184 21.27 -26.75 -27.90
CA ILE A 184 21.17 -28.21 -27.85
C ILE A 184 20.23 -28.73 -28.95
N PHE A 185 19.05 -28.10 -29.11
CA PHE A 185 18.11 -28.51 -30.16
C PHE A 185 18.66 -28.33 -31.57
N ILE A 186 19.36 -27.22 -31.84
CA ILE A 186 19.99 -26.97 -33.14
C ILE A 186 21.11 -28.00 -33.41
N ALA A 187 21.94 -28.29 -32.42
CA ALA A 187 23.01 -29.28 -32.53
C ALA A 187 22.46 -30.69 -32.79
N ALA A 188 21.42 -31.09 -32.05
CA ALA A 188 20.75 -32.38 -32.25
C ALA A 188 20.12 -32.49 -33.65
N TYR A 189 19.46 -31.43 -34.13
CA TYR A 189 18.87 -31.38 -35.46
C TYR A 189 19.92 -31.60 -36.56
N LEU A 190 21.01 -30.82 -36.52
CA LEU A 190 22.11 -30.95 -37.50
C LEU A 190 22.77 -32.32 -37.42
N GLY A 191 22.95 -32.87 -36.22
CA GLY A 191 23.51 -34.21 -36.01
C GLY A 191 22.67 -35.32 -36.64
N ILE A 192 21.34 -35.26 -36.49
CA ILE A 192 20.42 -36.23 -37.11
C ILE A 192 20.47 -36.11 -38.64
N VAL A 193 20.41 -34.89 -39.17
CA VAL A 193 20.48 -34.64 -40.62
C VAL A 193 21.80 -35.17 -41.20
N TYR A 194 22.91 -34.92 -40.52
CA TYR A 194 24.22 -35.44 -40.93
C TYR A 194 24.27 -36.96 -40.90
N MET A 195 23.75 -37.60 -39.85
CA MET A 195 23.71 -39.06 -39.74
C MET A 195 22.90 -39.70 -40.88
N ILE A 196 21.75 -39.12 -41.24
CA ILE A 196 20.91 -39.59 -42.36
C ILE A 196 21.66 -39.45 -43.69
N ALA A 197 22.33 -38.32 -43.93
CA ALA A 197 23.08 -38.08 -45.15
C ALA A 197 24.30 -39.01 -45.27
N ALA A 198 25.08 -39.17 -44.19
CA ALA A 198 26.28 -40.00 -44.17
C ALA A 198 25.97 -41.50 -44.31
N HIS A 199 24.87 -41.96 -43.72
CA HIS A 199 24.47 -43.37 -43.71
C HIS A 199 23.38 -43.69 -44.74
N TRP A 200 23.21 -42.85 -45.77
CA TRP A 200 22.18 -43.00 -46.79
C TRP A 200 22.21 -44.37 -47.49
N SER A 201 23.40 -44.87 -47.81
CA SER A 201 23.58 -46.20 -48.43
C SER A 201 23.13 -47.34 -47.51
N THR A 202 23.44 -47.27 -46.21
CA THR A 202 22.99 -48.27 -45.22
C THR A 202 21.48 -48.18 -44.95
N ILE A 203 20.91 -46.97 -44.96
CA ILE A 203 19.47 -46.76 -44.81
C ILE A 203 18.72 -47.36 -46.01
N LEU A 204 19.21 -47.15 -47.23
CA LEU A 204 18.66 -47.78 -48.43
C LEU A 204 18.78 -49.31 -48.36
N ASN A 205 19.91 -49.85 -47.92
CA ASN A 205 20.08 -51.31 -47.77
C ASN A 205 19.14 -51.89 -46.71
N ILE A 206 18.88 -51.19 -45.60
CA ILE A 206 17.91 -51.60 -44.59
C ILE A 206 16.47 -51.54 -45.12
N LEU A 207 16.11 -50.48 -45.85
CA LEU A 207 14.79 -50.33 -46.49
C LEU A 207 14.56 -51.39 -47.57
N LEU A 208 15.56 -51.67 -48.39
CA LEU A 208 15.51 -52.72 -49.42
C LEU A 208 15.45 -54.11 -48.79
N ARG A 209 16.18 -54.35 -47.69
CA ARG A 209 16.10 -55.60 -46.92
C ARG A 209 14.74 -55.76 -46.25
N TYR A 210 14.17 -54.70 -45.69
CA TYR A 210 12.81 -54.70 -45.14
C TYR A 210 11.77 -55.01 -46.23
N LYS A 211 11.86 -54.34 -47.39
CA LYS A 211 11.00 -54.59 -48.55
C LYS A 211 11.14 -56.02 -49.10
N SER A 212 12.36 -56.57 -49.08
CA SER A 212 12.61 -57.96 -49.47
C SER A 212 11.98 -58.95 -48.50
N VAL A 213 12.05 -58.69 -47.18
CA VAL A 213 11.43 -59.54 -46.15
C VAL A 213 9.91 -59.48 -46.22
N THR A 214 9.33 -58.29 -46.43
CA THR A 214 7.87 -58.16 -46.62
C THR A 214 7.39 -58.82 -47.90
N ASN A 215 8.15 -58.71 -49.00
CA ASN A 215 7.83 -59.38 -50.26
C ASN A 215 7.91 -60.91 -50.12
N MET A 216 8.85 -61.42 -49.34
CA MET A 216 9.00 -62.85 -49.07
C MET A 216 7.83 -63.39 -48.23
N PHE A 217 7.31 -62.60 -47.27
CA PHE A 217 6.10 -62.91 -46.50
C PHE A 217 4.82 -62.85 -47.34
N SER A 218 4.74 -61.98 -48.37
CA SER A 218 3.59 -61.93 -49.29
C SER A 218 3.63 -63.00 -50.39
N SER A 219 4.81 -63.48 -50.79
CA SER A 219 4.94 -64.53 -51.82
C SER A 219 4.69 -65.94 -51.29
N SER A 220 4.86 -66.19 -49.99
CA SER A 220 4.52 -67.48 -49.38
C SER A 220 3.01 -67.74 -49.32
N SER A 221 2.16 -66.73 -49.50
CA SER A 221 0.70 -66.87 -49.53
C SER A 221 0.08 -67.09 -50.91
N SER A 222 0.86 -67.07 -52.01
CA SER A 222 0.32 -67.08 -53.38
C SER A 222 0.83 -68.20 -54.29
N SER A 223 1.17 -69.38 -53.74
CA SER A 223 1.59 -70.57 -54.49
C SER A 223 0.64 -71.76 -54.27
N GLN A 224 -0.66 -71.55 -54.49
CA GLN A 224 -1.63 -72.60 -54.82
C GLN A 224 -2.66 -71.95 -55.76
N TYR A 225 -3.11 -72.70 -56.77
CA TYR A 225 -4.09 -72.34 -57.82
C TYR A 225 -3.55 -71.72 -59.11
N GLY A 226 -3.28 -72.60 -60.08
CA GLY A 226 -3.12 -72.24 -61.49
C GLY A 226 -3.09 -73.44 -62.44
N ALA A 227 -4.27 -73.99 -62.79
CA ALA A 227 -4.58 -74.72 -64.04
C ALA A 227 -6.09 -75.08 -63.98
N TYR A 228 -6.99 -74.87 -64.95
CA TYR A 228 -6.96 -75.05 -66.40
C TYR A 228 -8.10 -74.23 -67.04
N LYS A 229 -7.92 -73.73 -68.27
CA LYS A 229 -9.05 -73.60 -69.22
C LYS A 229 -8.57 -73.73 -70.66
N ARG A 230 -9.00 -74.81 -71.32
CA ARG A 230 -8.79 -75.11 -72.75
C ARG A 230 -9.97 -74.59 -73.58
N LYS A 231 -9.64 -73.98 -74.72
CA LYS A 231 -10.29 -73.94 -76.06
C LYS A 231 -11.22 -75.15 -76.35
N ILE A 232 -12.26 -75.15 -77.19
CA ILE A 232 -12.79 -74.33 -78.31
C ILE A 232 -14.21 -74.88 -78.65
N ASN A 233 -15.05 -74.05 -79.28
CA ASN A 233 -16.33 -74.34 -80.00
C ASN A 233 -17.53 -74.79 -79.18
#